data_AF-A0A4Q5LRT3-F1
#
_entry.id   AF-A0A4Q5LRT3-F1
#
_cell.length_a   1.000
_cell.length_b   1.000
_cell.length_c   1.000
_cell.angle_alpha   90.00
_cell.angle_beta   90.00
_cell.angle_gamma   90.00
#
_symmetry.space_group_name_H-M   'P 1'
#
loop_
_entity.id
_entity.type
_entity.pdbx_description
1 polymer ?
#
loop_
_entity_poly.entity_id
_entity_poly.type
_entity_poly.pdbx_seq_one_letter_code
_entity_poly.pdbx_strand_id
1 'polypeptide(L)'
;MKKIMMICLFLFGISAVSFAQGRPRMTTADRVKAMKETLKLTDDQAAKITVIYDAQVKSMDSLRNAGGDIRTQMRPMMQATMDKVKAVLTADQAAAWQKEMDERRAQRQNGGGGR
;
A
#
# COMPACT_ATOMS: atom_id res chain seq x y z
N MET A 1 41.08 29.74 33.92
CA MET A 1 40.71 31.11 33.50
C MET A 1 41.59 31.55 32.34
N LYS A 2 40.96 32.07 31.26
CA LYS A 2 41.48 33.14 30.37
C LYS A 2 42.64 32.71 29.44
N LYS A 3 42.58 32.76 28.10
CA LYS A 3 41.77 33.50 27.11
C LYS A 3 41.86 32.74 25.78
N ILE A 4 40.72 32.45 25.14
CA ILE A 4 40.31 32.97 23.81
C ILE A 4 41.35 32.71 22.70
N MET A 5 40.99 31.95 21.66
CA MET A 5 40.57 32.52 20.37
C MET A 5 40.53 31.47 19.24
N MET A 6 39.36 31.37 18.60
CA MET A 6 39.07 31.15 17.18
C MET A 6 39.77 30.08 16.32
N ILE A 7 38.91 29.18 15.82
CA ILE A 7 38.69 28.86 14.39
C ILE A 7 39.94 28.46 13.59
N CYS A 8 40.07 27.16 13.35
CA CYS A 8 40.49 26.63 12.06
C CYS A 8 39.50 25.56 11.60
N LEU A 9 38.79 25.95 10.55
CA LEU A 9 38.06 25.15 9.58
C LEU A 9 38.94 23.99 9.08
N PHE A 10 38.54 22.72 9.26
CA PHE A 10 38.48 21.66 8.23
C PHE A 10 38.43 20.23 8.84
N LEU A 11 37.47 19.46 8.29
CA LEU A 11 37.48 18.01 8.05
C LEU A 11 36.86 17.06 9.07
N PHE A 12 36.22 16.05 8.47
CA PHE A 12 35.43 14.94 9.00
C PHE A 12 33.99 15.35 9.34
N GLY A 13 33.00 15.20 8.46
CA GLY A 13 32.72 14.03 7.62
C GLY A 13 31.84 13.06 8.42
N ILE A 14 30.79 12.52 7.79
CA ILE A 14 29.66 11.73 8.34
C ILE A 14 28.47 12.65 8.72
N SER A 15 27.27 12.57 8.15
CA SER A 15 26.62 11.48 7.42
C SER A 15 25.51 12.07 6.52
N ALA A 16 25.77 12.16 5.21
CA ALA A 16 24.69 12.16 4.24
C ALA A 16 24.24 10.71 4.05
N VAL A 17 23.33 10.23 4.88
CA VAL A 17 22.51 9.06 4.51
C VAL A 17 21.12 9.58 4.17
N SER A 18 21.03 10.09 2.94
CA SER A 18 19.73 10.28 2.30
C SER A 18 19.15 8.90 2.02
N PHE A 19 18.42 8.34 2.98
CA PHE A 19 17.49 7.25 2.70
C PHE A 19 16.27 7.84 1.98
N ALA A 20 16.44 8.13 0.69
CA ALA A 20 15.36 8.06 -0.28
C ALA A 20 14.99 6.58 -0.51
N GLN A 21 14.75 5.82 0.57
CA GLN A 21 14.26 4.45 0.47
C GLN A 21 12.74 4.53 0.43
N GLY A 22 12.20 4.46 -0.79
CA GLY A 22 10.79 4.21 -1.00
C GLY A 22 10.36 3.02 -0.14
N ARG A 23 9.24 3.17 0.58
CA ARG A 23 8.68 2.11 1.43
C ARG A 23 8.70 0.78 0.65
N PRO A 24 9.15 -0.33 1.27
CA PRO A 24 9.12 -1.64 0.62
C PRO A 24 7.75 -1.89 0.02
N ARG A 25 7.71 -2.26 -1.26
CA ARG A 25 6.46 -2.55 -1.94
C ARG A 25 5.88 -3.82 -1.31
N MET A 26 4.74 -3.69 -0.65
CA MET A 26 4.05 -4.82 -0.01
C MET A 26 3.71 -5.87 -1.06
N THR A 27 4.05 -7.14 -0.79
CA THR A 27 3.72 -8.25 -1.70
C THR A 27 2.24 -8.65 -1.58
N THR A 28 1.73 -9.43 -2.53
CA THR A 28 0.38 -10.02 -2.42
C THR A 28 0.25 -10.83 -1.11
N ALA A 29 1.27 -11.65 -0.82
CA ALA A 29 1.26 -12.52 0.36
C ALA A 29 1.20 -11.71 1.66
N ASP A 30 2.00 -10.64 1.78
CA ASP A 30 1.96 -9.76 2.96
C ASP A 30 0.58 -9.12 3.12
N ARG A 31 -0.02 -8.66 2.01
CA ARG A 31 -1.35 -8.02 2.01
C ARG A 31 -2.43 -9.00 2.49
N VAL A 32 -2.40 -10.22 1.99
CA VAL A 32 -3.36 -11.26 2.40
C VAL A 32 -3.14 -11.67 3.84
N LYS A 33 -1.87 -11.79 4.29
CA LYS A 33 -1.55 -12.10 5.68
C LYS A 33 -2.13 -11.05 6.64
N ALA A 34 -1.93 -9.77 6.35
CA ALA A 34 -2.51 -8.69 7.14
C ALA A 34 -4.05 -8.76 7.16
N MET A 35 -4.67 -8.97 5.98
CA MET A 35 -6.12 -9.10 5.88
C MET A 35 -6.66 -10.32 6.65
N LYS A 36 -5.92 -11.43 6.65
CA LYS A 36 -6.23 -12.64 7.42
C LYS A 36 -6.21 -12.37 8.92
N GLU A 37 -5.21 -11.66 9.41
CA GLU A 37 -5.08 -11.31 10.83
C GLU A 37 -6.17 -10.35 11.30
N THR A 38 -6.51 -9.35 10.48
CA THR A 38 -7.52 -8.32 10.77
C THR A 38 -8.95 -8.86 10.70
N LEU A 39 -9.29 -9.61 9.64
CA LEU A 39 -10.65 -10.10 9.40
C LEU A 39 -10.87 -11.54 9.87
N LYS A 40 -9.85 -12.17 10.47
CA LYS A 40 -9.89 -13.58 10.90
C LYS A 40 -10.33 -14.51 9.76
N LEU A 41 -9.69 -14.36 8.60
CA LEU A 41 -10.01 -15.17 7.43
C LEU A 41 -9.60 -16.63 7.64
N THR A 42 -10.35 -17.56 7.07
CA THR A 42 -9.92 -18.96 6.97
C THR A 42 -8.79 -19.11 5.96
N ASP A 43 -8.08 -20.25 6.01
CA ASP A 43 -7.03 -20.58 5.03
C ASP A 43 -7.56 -20.58 3.60
N ASP A 44 -8.75 -21.15 3.39
CA ASP A 44 -9.40 -21.20 2.08
C ASP A 44 -9.75 -19.80 1.56
N GLN A 45 -10.25 -18.91 2.42
CA GLN A 45 -10.55 -17.53 2.07
C GLN A 45 -9.26 -16.78 1.69
N ALA A 46 -8.20 -16.94 2.49
CA ALA A 46 -6.90 -16.34 2.21
C ALA A 46 -6.30 -16.84 0.88
N ALA A 47 -6.39 -18.14 0.59
CA ALA A 47 -5.95 -18.71 -0.68
C ALA A 47 -6.71 -18.12 -1.88
N LYS A 48 -8.04 -18.05 -1.80
CA LYS A 48 -8.88 -17.44 -2.85
C LYS A 48 -8.55 -15.96 -3.06
N ILE A 49 -8.36 -15.20 -1.99
CA ILE A 49 -8.03 -13.77 -2.08
C ILE A 49 -6.62 -13.56 -2.66
N THR A 50 -5.67 -14.45 -2.36
CA THR A 50 -4.33 -14.43 -2.97
C THR A 50 -4.43 -14.52 -4.49
N VAL A 51 -5.19 -15.49 -5.00
CA VAL A 51 -5.41 -15.65 -6.45
C VAL A 51 -6.05 -14.40 -7.07
N ILE A 52 -7.02 -13.78 -6.38
CA ILE A 52 -7.66 -12.54 -6.84
C ILE A 52 -6.65 -11.39 -6.95
N TYR A 53 -5.79 -11.21 -5.95
CA TYR A 53 -4.78 -10.15 -5.96
C TYR A 53 -3.63 -10.43 -6.93
N ASP A 54 -3.23 -11.67 -7.14
CA ASP A 54 -2.24 -12.00 -8.17
C ASP A 54 -2.77 -11.72 -9.57
N ALA A 55 -4.05 -12.02 -9.82
CA ALA A 55 -4.71 -11.64 -11.07
C ALA A 55 -4.79 -10.12 -11.23
N GLN A 56 -5.03 -9.38 -10.15
CA GLN A 56 -4.99 -7.92 -10.12
C GLN A 56 -3.60 -7.38 -10.51
N VAL A 57 -2.54 -7.92 -9.93
CA VAL A 57 -1.15 -7.52 -10.22
C VAL A 57 -0.82 -7.78 -11.69
N LYS A 58 -1.15 -8.96 -12.22
CA LYS A 58 -0.96 -9.28 -13.64
C LYS A 58 -1.73 -8.32 -14.55
N SER A 59 -2.99 -8.02 -14.21
CA SER A 59 -3.82 -7.08 -14.98
C SER A 59 -3.21 -5.68 -14.98
N MET A 60 -2.70 -5.22 -13.83
CA MET A 60 -1.99 -3.95 -13.72
C MET A 60 -0.75 -3.91 -14.61
N ASP A 61 0.07 -4.97 -14.59
CA ASP A 61 1.29 -5.03 -15.39
C ASP A 61 0.98 -5.04 -16.89
N SER A 62 -0.06 -5.77 -17.31
CA SER A 62 -0.56 -5.71 -18.70
C SER A 62 -1.02 -4.30 -19.09
N LEU A 63 -1.78 -3.62 -18.23
CA LEU A 63 -2.23 -2.25 -18.49
C LEU A 63 -1.06 -1.27 -18.62
N ARG A 64 -0.02 -1.43 -17.80
CA ARG A 64 1.21 -0.62 -17.87
C ARG A 64 1.98 -0.84 -19.16
N ASN A 65 2.09 -2.08 -19.60
CA ASN A 65 2.82 -2.45 -20.81
C ASN A 65 2.04 -2.09 -22.10
N ALA A 66 0.71 -2.03 -22.05
CA ALA A 66 -0.13 -1.72 -23.21
C ALA A 66 -0.10 -0.23 -23.63
N GLY A 67 0.48 0.67 -22.82
CA GLY A 67 0.67 2.08 -23.19
C GLY A 67 -0.62 2.91 -23.32
N GLY A 68 -1.78 2.38 -22.92
CA GLY A 68 -3.08 3.05 -22.98
C GLY A 68 -3.38 3.96 -21.78
N ASP A 69 -4.61 4.49 -21.71
CA ASP A 69 -5.06 5.28 -20.56
C ASP A 69 -5.31 4.39 -19.32
N ILE A 70 -4.23 4.15 -18.60
CA ILE A 70 -4.22 3.38 -17.35
C ILE A 70 -5.20 3.98 -16.35
N ARG A 71 -5.42 5.30 -16.33
CA ARG A 71 -6.24 5.96 -15.30
C ARG A 71 -7.71 5.59 -15.43
N THR A 72 -8.24 5.56 -16.65
CA THR A 72 -9.64 5.17 -16.89
C THR A 72 -9.86 3.67 -16.68
N GLN A 73 -8.86 2.83 -16.99
CA GLN A 73 -8.97 1.38 -16.80
C GLN A 73 -8.66 0.92 -15.37
N MET A 74 -7.99 1.76 -14.57
CA MET A 74 -7.66 1.45 -13.17
C MET A 74 -8.90 1.28 -12.31
N ARG A 75 -9.84 2.23 -12.38
CA ARG A 75 -11.03 2.24 -11.53
C ARG A 75 -11.91 1.00 -11.70
N PRO A 76 -12.29 0.58 -12.92
CA PRO A 76 -13.11 -0.62 -13.09
C PRO A 76 -12.34 -1.88 -12.69
N MET A 77 -11.03 -1.97 -12.96
CA MET A 77 -10.22 -3.12 -12.50
C MET A 77 -10.19 -3.21 -10.98
N MET A 78 -10.01 -2.09 -10.28
CA MET A 78 -10.05 -2.03 -8.83
C MET A 78 -11.42 -2.45 -8.29
N GLN A 79 -12.52 -1.94 -8.86
CA GLN A 79 -13.88 -2.32 -8.46
C GLN A 79 -14.13 -3.81 -8.64
N ALA A 80 -13.78 -4.38 -9.80
CA ALA A 80 -13.92 -5.81 -10.06
C ALA A 80 -13.11 -6.67 -9.08
N THR A 81 -11.90 -6.23 -8.69
CA THR A 81 -11.14 -6.90 -7.63
C THR A 81 -11.88 -6.83 -6.29
N MET A 82 -12.42 -5.67 -5.91
CA MET A 82 -13.14 -5.49 -4.65
C MET A 82 -14.38 -6.39 -4.58
N ASP A 83 -15.15 -6.47 -5.65
CA ASP A 83 -16.35 -7.32 -5.72
C ASP A 83 -16.00 -8.80 -5.57
N LYS A 84 -14.93 -9.26 -6.23
CA LYS A 84 -14.43 -10.63 -6.10
C LYS A 84 -13.96 -10.95 -4.68
N VAL A 85 -13.27 -10.01 -4.02
CA VAL A 85 -12.85 -10.18 -2.62
C VAL A 85 -14.07 -10.29 -1.72
N LYS A 86 -15.04 -9.36 -1.85
CA LYS A 86 -16.27 -9.36 -1.04
C LYS A 86 -17.06 -10.66 -1.16
N ALA A 87 -17.11 -11.26 -2.35
CA ALA A 87 -17.79 -12.54 -2.59
C ALA A 87 -17.14 -13.74 -1.86
N VAL A 88 -15.88 -13.62 -1.41
CA VAL A 88 -15.17 -14.67 -0.65
C VAL A 88 -15.39 -14.51 0.86
N LEU A 89 -15.76 -13.31 1.31
CA LEU A 89 -15.93 -12.97 2.72
C LEU A 89 -17.31 -13.40 3.23
N THR A 90 -17.40 -13.67 4.53
CA THR A 90 -18.70 -13.73 5.21
C THR A 90 -19.29 -12.32 5.33
N ALA A 91 -20.58 -12.22 5.69
CA ALA A 91 -21.25 -10.93 5.87
C ALA A 91 -20.53 -10.03 6.89
N ASP A 92 -20.15 -10.59 8.04
CA ASP A 92 -19.46 -9.84 9.11
C ASP A 92 -18.06 -9.38 8.68
N GLN A 93 -17.31 -10.26 8.01
CA GLN A 93 -15.99 -9.93 7.47
C GLN A 93 -16.08 -8.85 6.38
N ALA A 94 -17.08 -8.93 5.50
CA ALA A 94 -17.32 -7.94 4.46
C ALA A 94 -17.68 -6.58 5.06
N ALA A 95 -18.47 -6.53 6.12
CA ALA A 95 -18.81 -5.30 6.83
C ALA A 95 -17.57 -4.67 7.48
N ALA A 96 -16.75 -5.45 8.18
CA ALA A 96 -15.50 -4.98 8.79
C ALA A 96 -14.50 -4.47 7.73
N TRP A 97 -14.38 -5.22 6.63
CA TRP A 97 -13.52 -4.84 5.51
C TRP A 97 -13.97 -3.55 4.82
N GLN A 98 -15.28 -3.39 4.58
CA GLN A 98 -15.84 -2.18 3.98
C GLN A 98 -15.57 -0.96 4.87
N LYS A 99 -15.78 -1.09 6.18
CA LYS A 99 -15.46 -0.04 7.15
C LYS A 99 -13.99 0.39 7.07
N GLU A 100 -13.06 -0.57 7.04
CA GLU A 100 -11.63 -0.27 6.91
C GLU A 100 -11.32 0.46 5.59
N MET A 101 -11.95 0.07 4.49
CA MET A 101 -11.78 0.74 3.19
C MET A 101 -12.31 2.17 3.21
N ASP A 102 -13.46 2.40 3.83
CA ASP A 102 -14.06 3.72 3.96
C ASP A 102 -13.24 4.64 4.88
N GLU A 103 -12.71 4.12 5.99
CA GLU A 103 -11.79 4.84 6.87
C GLU A 103 -10.51 5.23 6.13
N ARG A 104 -9.88 4.31 5.41
CA ARG A 104 -8.69 4.61 4.58
C ARG A 104 -9.02 5.64 3.49
N ARG A 105 -10.21 5.57 2.91
CA ARG A 105 -10.68 6.52 1.90
C ARG A 105 -10.91 7.90 2.51
N ALA A 106 -11.49 7.98 3.71
CA ALA A 106 -11.69 9.22 4.46
C ALA A 106 -10.35 9.84 4.88
N GLN A 107 -9.40 9.05 5.38
CA GLN A 107 -8.05 9.50 5.71
C GLN A 107 -7.32 10.08 4.50
N ARG A 108 -7.47 9.46 3.32
CA ARG A 108 -6.89 10.01 2.07
C ARG A 108 -7.56 11.30 1.60
N GLN A 109 -8.85 11.48 1.86
CA GLN A 109 -9.54 12.74 1.55
C GLN A 109 -9.16 13.84 2.54
N ASN A 110 -9.05 13.51 3.82
CA ASN A 110 -8.76 14.47 4.89
C ASN A 110 -7.26 14.83 4.99
N GLY A 111 -6.38 13.91 4.58
CA GLY A 111 -4.92 14.12 4.53
C GLY A 111 -4.38 14.46 3.13
N GLY A 112 -5.25 14.57 2.11
CA GLY A 112 -4.89 14.72 0.70
C GLY A 112 -5.11 16.11 0.11
N GLY A 113 -5.21 17.14 0.95
CA GLY A 113 -5.27 18.56 0.55
C GLY A 113 -3.96 19.34 0.78
N GLY A 114 -2.87 18.68 1.16
CA GLY A 114 -1.55 19.31 1.29
C GLY A 114 -0.81 19.25 -0.04
N ARG A 115 -0.91 20.33 -0.82
CA ARG A 115 0.08 20.67 -1.85
C ARG A 115 1.45 20.88 -1.24
#